data_AF-A0A958U923-F1
#
_entry.id   AF-A0A958U923-F1
#
_cell.length_a   1.000
_cell.length_b   1.000
_cell.length_c   1.000
_cell.angle_alpha   90.00
_cell.angle_beta   90.00
_cell.angle_gamma   90.00
#
_symmetry.space_group_name_H-M   'P 1'
#
loop_
_entity.id
_entity.type
_entity.pdbx_description
1 polymer ?
#
loop_
_entity_poly.entity_id
_entity_poly.type
_entity_poly.pdbx_seq_one_letter_code
_entity_poly.pdbx_strand_id
1 'polypeptide(L)'
;MDVKFDLVRIGKIRKNCTSEKILKQNVDVLRNNIRYLLKNEICSNKNNQLDITMIIPAKGFNIKIRIQNVKDFHLRKLLRENFPNTIYKGKLDTILDNIDNQIFK
;
A
#
# COMPACT_ATOMS: atom_id res chain seq x y z
N MET A 1 -13.50 2.26 -10.22
CA MET A 1 -13.31 1.03 -9.42
C MET A 1 -13.21 1.38 -7.93
N ASP A 2 -13.73 0.55 -7.03
CA ASP A 2 -13.50 0.72 -5.59
C ASP A 2 -12.13 0.13 -5.20
N VAL A 3 -11.36 0.86 -4.39
CA VAL A 3 -10.02 0.42 -3.96
C VAL A 3 -9.95 0.45 -2.44
N LYS A 4 -9.81 -0.73 -1.84
CA LYS A 4 -9.58 -0.91 -0.41
C LYS A 4 -8.10 -1.04 -0.12
N PHE A 5 -7.68 -0.40 0.97
CA PHE A 5 -6.29 -0.32 1.36
C PHE A 5 -6.09 -0.90 2.75
N ASP A 6 -5.48 -2.08 2.80
CA ASP A 6 -5.02 -2.67 4.05
C ASP A 6 -3.65 -2.10 4.39
N LEU A 7 -3.50 -1.54 5.59
CA LEU A 7 -2.22 -1.01 6.05
C LEU A 7 -1.53 -2.05 6.92
N VAL A 8 -0.26 -2.28 6.68
CA VAL A 8 0.60 -3.11 7.52
C VAL A 8 1.84 -2.30 7.89
N ARG A 9 2.17 -2.24 9.18
CA ARG A 9 3.39 -1.59 9.66
C ARG A 9 4.43 -2.64 9.99
N ILE A 10 5.57 -2.58 9.32
CA ILE A 10 6.72 -3.40 9.71
C ILE A 10 7.41 -2.73 10.90
N GLY A 11 7.50 -3.44 12.02
CA GLY A 11 8.10 -2.94 13.25
C GLY A 11 7.19 -2.01 14.05
N LYS A 12 7.79 -1.21 14.94
CA LYS A 12 7.06 -0.42 15.95
C LYS A 12 6.76 1.01 15.48
N ILE A 13 5.84 1.67 16.18
CA ILE A 13 5.60 3.11 16.05
C ILE A 13 6.87 3.88 16.42
N ARG A 14 7.21 4.92 15.64
CA ARG A 14 8.38 5.76 15.91
C ARG A 14 8.09 6.67 17.09
N LYS A 15 9.09 6.84 17.94
CA LYS A 15 9.05 7.78 19.07
C LYS A 15 8.93 9.24 18.61
N ASN A 16 9.45 9.57 17.42
CA ASN A 16 9.40 10.93 16.88
C ASN A 16 8.05 11.19 16.19
N CYS A 17 7.26 12.10 16.76
CA CYS A 17 5.94 12.46 16.27
C CYS A 17 5.96 13.05 14.84
N THR A 18 6.95 13.88 14.51
CA THR A 18 7.08 14.46 13.17
C THR A 18 7.32 13.37 12.13
N SER A 19 8.15 12.38 12.46
CA SER A 19 8.40 11.23 11.58
C SER A 19 7.12 10.42 11.33
N GLU A 20 6.28 10.22 12.34
CA GLU A 20 4.99 9.55 12.18
C GLU A 20 4.00 10.38 11.35
N LYS A 21 3.97 11.70 11.54
CA LYS A 21 3.16 12.59 10.70
C LYS A 21 3.55 12.51 9.23
N ILE A 22 4.85 12.51 8.92
CA ILE A 22 5.35 12.35 7.54
C ILE A 22 4.93 10.99 6.96
N LEU A 23 5.03 9.91 7.74
CA LEU A 23 4.55 8.59 7.28
C LEU A 23 3.06 8.60 6.96
N LYS A 24 2.24 9.23 7.81
CA LYS A 24 0.79 9.34 7.59
C LYS A 24 0.48 10.11 6.31
N GLN A 25 1.11 11.27 6.13
CA GLN A 25 0.97 12.05 4.91
C GLN A 25 1.36 11.26 3.66
N ASN A 26 2.48 10.52 3.71
CA ASN A 26 2.93 9.72 2.58
C ASN A 26 1.99 8.54 2.27
N VAL A 27 1.35 7.95 3.29
CA VAL A 27 0.30 6.95 3.09
C VAL A 27 -0.88 7.57 2.35
N ASP A 28 -1.36 8.73 2.82
CA ASP A 28 -2.52 9.39 2.25
C ASP A 28 -2.27 9.85 0.80
N VAL A 29 -1.09 10.40 0.53
CA VAL A 29 -0.67 10.78 -0.84
C VAL A 29 -0.66 9.56 -1.75
N LEU A 30 -0.04 8.45 -1.34
CA LEU A 30 0.02 7.24 -2.17
C LEU A 30 -1.38 6.64 -2.40
N ARG A 31 -2.25 6.62 -1.39
CA ARG A 31 -3.65 6.19 -1.52
C ARG A 31 -4.39 7.00 -2.57
N ASN A 32 -4.29 8.32 -2.48
CA ASN A 32 -4.98 9.23 -3.39
C ASN A 32 -4.46 9.09 -4.81
N ASN A 33 -3.14 8.97 -5.00
CA ASN A 33 -2.54 8.75 -6.32
C ASN A 33 -3.00 7.44 -6.96
N ILE A 34 -3.05 6.34 -6.18
CA ILE A 34 -3.54 5.05 -6.69
C ILE A 34 -5.03 5.13 -7.03
N ARG A 35 -5.85 5.72 -6.17
CA ARG A 35 -7.28 5.91 -6.45
C ARG A 35 -7.52 6.73 -7.70
N TYR A 36 -6.75 7.80 -7.89
CA TYR A 36 -6.85 8.65 -9.06
C TYR A 36 -6.46 7.89 -10.34
N LEU A 37 -5.33 7.18 -10.32
CA LEU A 37 -4.87 6.37 -11.45
C LEU A 37 -5.92 5.33 -11.88
N LEU A 38 -6.55 4.68 -10.91
CA LEU A 38 -7.47 3.56 -11.16
C LEU A 38 -8.94 3.98 -11.23
N LYS A 39 -9.24 5.29 -11.21
CA LYS A 39 -10.61 5.81 -11.15
C LYS A 39 -11.49 5.29 -12.29
N ASN A 40 -10.92 5.30 -13.51
CA ASN A 40 -11.59 4.94 -14.75
C ASN A 40 -11.33 3.49 -15.18
N GLU A 41 -10.56 2.74 -14.40
CA GLU A 41 -10.25 1.34 -14.67
C GLU A 41 -11.39 0.43 -14.20
N ILE A 42 -11.46 -0.76 -14.79
CA ILE A 42 -12.41 -1.82 -14.43
C ILE A 42 -11.61 -3.03 -13.98
N CYS A 43 -11.92 -3.54 -12.79
CA CYS A 43 -11.38 -4.82 -12.33
C CYS A 43 -12.16 -5.97 -12.96
N SER A 44 -11.45 -7.02 -13.34
CA SER A 44 -12.03 -8.31 -13.75
C SER A 44 -12.81 -9.05 -12.62
N ASN A 45 -12.83 -8.54 -11.39
CA ASN A 45 -13.59 -9.11 -10.28
C ASN A 45 -15.07 -8.69 -10.32
N LYS A 46 -15.99 -9.59 -9.92
CA LYS A 46 -17.45 -9.39 -9.95
C LYS A 46 -17.93 -8.11 -9.24
N ASN A 47 -17.21 -7.65 -8.22
CA ASN A 47 -17.58 -6.47 -7.44
C ASN A 47 -16.87 -5.19 -7.88
N ASN A 48 -16.07 -5.23 -8.96
CA ASN A 48 -15.21 -4.12 -9.40
C ASN A 48 -14.44 -3.46 -8.23
N GLN A 49 -13.92 -4.31 -7.34
CA GLN A 49 -13.20 -3.92 -6.13
C GLN A 49 -11.80 -4.51 -6.17
N LEU A 50 -10.81 -3.67 -5.86
CA LEU A 50 -9.40 -4.03 -5.77
C LEU A 50 -8.89 -3.83 -4.35
N ASP A 51 -8.31 -4.88 -3.76
CA ASP A 51 -7.68 -4.82 -2.45
C ASP A 51 -6.16 -4.68 -2.61
N ILE A 52 -5.58 -3.65 -1.98
CA ILE A 52 -4.15 -3.35 -2.03
C ILE A 52 -3.60 -3.28 -0.60
N THR A 53 -2.58 -4.09 -0.33
CA THR A 53 -1.84 -3.97 0.93
C THR A 53 -0.76 -2.90 0.81
N MET A 54 -0.84 -1.87 1.64
CA MET A 54 0.15 -0.82 1.82
C MET A 54 1.03 -1.12 3.03
N ILE A 55 2.33 -0.90 2.88
CA ILE A 55 3.34 -1.31 3.85
C ILE A 55 4.09 -0.08 4.32
N ILE A 56 3.94 0.23 5.61
CA ILE A 56 4.72 1.24 6.31
C ILE A 56 6.04 0.60 6.73
N PRO A 57 7.20 1.08 6.23
CA PRO A 57 8.47 0.46 6.51
C PRO A 57 9.00 0.81 7.91
N ALA A 58 9.77 -0.10 8.50
CA ALA A 58 10.47 0.13 9.76
C ALA A 58 11.45 1.32 9.70
N LYS A 59 12.06 1.56 8.52
CA LYS A 59 13.02 2.65 8.27
C LYS A 59 12.64 3.45 7.01
N GLY A 60 13.00 4.74 6.98
CA GLY A 60 12.73 5.64 5.86
C GLY A 60 11.27 6.13 5.81
N PHE A 61 10.84 6.82 4.76
CA PHE A 61 9.49 7.38 4.67
C PHE A 61 8.69 6.91 3.46
N ASN A 62 9.29 6.02 2.65
CA ASN A 62 8.70 5.59 1.40
C ASN A 62 7.76 4.40 1.63
N ILE A 63 6.46 4.68 1.57
CA ILE A 63 5.40 3.67 1.71
C ILE A 63 5.43 2.74 0.52
N LYS A 64 5.27 1.44 0.79
CA LYS A 64 5.29 0.42 -0.27
C LYS A 64 3.91 -0.17 -0.50
N ILE A 65 3.70 -0.78 -1.65
CA ILE A 65 2.51 -1.56 -1.98
C ILE A 65 2.89 -2.98 -2.37
N ARG A 66 2.03 -3.92 -1.98
CA ARG A 66 2.14 -5.31 -2.37
C ARG A 66 1.27 -5.59 -3.58
N ILE A 67 1.88 -5.64 -4.75
CA ILE A 67 1.18 -5.89 -6.02
C ILE A 67 0.94 -7.37 -6.29
N GLN A 68 1.59 -8.30 -5.57
CA GLN A 68 1.39 -9.74 -5.80
C GLN A 68 -0.06 -10.18 -5.52
N ASN A 69 -0.80 -9.42 -4.69
CA ASN A 69 -2.20 -9.70 -4.37
C ASN A 69 -3.18 -9.26 -5.47
N VAL A 70 -2.75 -8.40 -6.39
CA VAL A 70 -3.57 -7.91 -7.50
C VAL A 70 -3.65 -8.99 -8.57
N LYS A 71 -4.78 -9.70 -8.67
CA LYS A 71 -4.96 -10.81 -9.63
C LYS A 71 -5.00 -10.34 -11.09
N ASP A 72 -5.57 -9.16 -11.32
CA ASP A 72 -5.70 -8.58 -12.65
C ASP A 72 -4.32 -8.17 -13.21
N PHE A 73 -3.93 -8.75 -14.35
CA PHE A 73 -2.63 -8.51 -14.96
C PHE A 73 -2.47 -7.07 -15.45
N HIS A 74 -3.53 -6.49 -16.03
CA HIS A 74 -3.52 -5.12 -16.55
C HIS A 74 -3.32 -4.13 -15.40
N LEU A 75 -4.12 -4.26 -14.33
CA LEU A 75 -3.98 -3.39 -13.16
C LEU A 75 -2.62 -3.55 -12.48
N ARG A 76 -2.10 -4.78 -12.41
CA ARG A 76 -0.76 -5.05 -11.87
C ARG A 76 0.33 -4.37 -12.70
N LYS A 77 0.23 -4.41 -14.04
CA LYS A 77 1.17 -3.75 -14.95
C LYS A 77 1.11 -2.24 -14.79
N LEU A 78 -0.10 -1.66 -14.80
CA LEU A 78 -0.33 -0.23 -14.64
C LEU A 78 0.26 0.30 -13.32
N LEU A 79 0.06 -0.42 -12.22
CA LEU A 79 0.65 -0.07 -10.92
C LEU A 79 2.18 -0.14 -10.92
N ARG A 80 2.77 -1.12 -11.63
CA ARG A 80 4.24 -1.23 -11.74
C ARG A 80 4.86 -0.09 -12.52
N GLU A 81 4.22 0.32 -13.60
CA GLU A 81 4.71 1.38 -14.50
C GLU A 81 4.60 2.75 -13.83
N ASN A 82 3.51 3.02 -13.12
CA ASN A 82 3.29 4.32 -12.46
C ASN A 82 3.99 4.43 -11.10
N PHE A 83 4.18 3.32 -10.37
CA PHE A 83 4.74 3.36 -9.02
C PHE A 83 5.89 2.34 -8.78
N PRO A 84 6.90 2.27 -9.67
CA PRO A 84 7.94 1.22 -9.62
C PRO A 84 8.73 1.22 -8.30
N ASN A 85 9.01 2.41 -7.77
CA ASN A 85 9.78 2.59 -6.55
C ASN A 85 8.99 2.29 -5.27
N THR A 86 7.67 2.11 -5.37
CA THR A 86 6.82 1.80 -4.22
C THR A 86 6.53 0.30 -4.12
N ILE A 87 6.99 -0.52 -5.05
CA ILE A 87 6.73 -1.97 -5.00
C ILE A 87 7.51 -2.60 -3.83
N TYR A 88 6.79 -3.30 -2.97
CA TYR A 88 7.41 -4.10 -1.91
C TYR A 88 8.05 -5.37 -2.49
N LYS A 89 9.33 -5.57 -2.18
CA LYS A 89 10.16 -6.70 -2.63
C LYS A 89 10.49 -7.69 -1.52
N GLY A 90 10.00 -7.47 -0.30
CA GLY A 90 10.26 -8.36 0.84
C GLY A 90 9.36 -9.60 0.84
N LYS A 91 9.58 -10.48 1.83
CA LYS A 91 8.84 -11.74 1.99
C LYS A 91 7.42 -11.50 2.50
N LEU A 92 6.51 -12.41 2.15
CA LEU A 92 5.14 -12.40 2.67
C LEU A 92 5.12 -12.59 4.19
N ASP A 93 5.94 -13.50 4.71
CA ASP A 93 5.99 -13.83 6.13
C ASP A 93 6.20 -12.57 6.99
N THR A 94 7.09 -11.67 6.56
CA THR A 94 7.32 -10.39 7.24
C THR A 94 6.06 -9.52 7.33
N ILE A 95 5.15 -9.59 6.35
CA ILE A 95 3.87 -8.87 6.39
C ILE A 95 2.93 -9.54 7.39
N LEU A 96 2.83 -10.88 7.34
CA LEU A 96 1.97 -11.67 8.21
C LEU A 96 2.35 -11.51 9.69
N ASP A 97 3.65 -11.56 9.99
CA ASP A 97 4.20 -11.36 11.34
C ASP A 97 3.88 -9.97 11.94
N ASN A 98 3.44 -9.02 11.11
CA ASN A 98 3.24 -7.63 11.47
C ASN A 98 1.81 -7.14 11.21
N ILE A 99 0.86 -8.06 10.91
CA ILE A 99 -0.51 -7.69 10.52
C ILE A 99 -1.27 -6.97 11.65
N ASP A 100 -0.99 -7.33 12.90
CA ASP A 100 -1.64 -6.77 14.09
C ASP A 100 -0.95 -5.52 14.65
N ASN A 101 0.11 -5.04 13.99
CA ASN A 101 0.82 -3.86 14.48
C ASN A 101 -0.06 -2.61 14.41
N GLN A 102 -0.04 -1.84 15.49
CA GLN A 102 -0.80 -0.59 15.56
C GLN A 102 -0.38 0.38 14.45
N ILE A 103 -1.37 0.82 13.69
CA ILE A 103 -1.23 1.86 12.66
C ILE A 103 -1.58 3.22 13.30
N PHE A 104 -1.65 4.29 12.51
CA PHE A 104 -2.06 5.62 12.98
C PHE A 104 -3.39 5.50 13.76
N LYS A 105 -3.32 5.66 15.08
CA LYS A 105 -4.47 5.84 15.96
C LYS A 105 -4.85 7.31 15.97
#